data_AF-A0A718TA31-F1
#
_entry.id   AF-A0A718TA31-F1
#
_cell.length_a   1.000
_cell.length_b   1.000
_cell.length_c   1.000
_cell.angle_alpha   90.00
_cell.angle_beta   90.00
_cell.angle_gamma   90.00
#
_symmetry.space_group_name_H-M   'P 1'
#
loop_
_entity.id
_entity.type
_entity.pdbx_description
1 polymer ?
#
loop_
_entity_poly.entity_id
_entity_poly.type
_entity_poly.pdbx_seq_one_letter_code
_entity_poly.pdbx_strand_id
1 'polypeptide(L)'
;MMKKILITAIGFSIVGCAGMKLPDYTQVKSSPYYAECREFAMGVYKNDGYSKLGNTVILSMDDAKARYIVTGCVVAMGKNNIEEVKSDLSSKGVSFGMVSGACYNAACKVDTEQQMKAYTLGSYYAATKKFPGQMKAEF
;
A
#
# COMPACT_ATOMS: atom_id res chain seq x y z
N MET A 1 -14.52 32.36 32.26
CA MET A 1 -15.69 31.44 32.14
C MET A 1 -16.11 31.43 30.68
N MET A 2 -16.27 30.35 29.92
CA MET A 2 -16.25 28.92 30.17
C MET A 2 -15.92 28.26 28.80
N LYS A 3 -15.03 27.25 28.80
CA LYS A 3 -14.65 26.46 27.63
C LYS A 3 -15.88 25.81 26.97
N LYS A 4 -15.96 25.83 25.64
CA LYS A 4 -16.66 24.78 24.88
C LYS A 4 -15.74 24.28 23.77
N ILE A 5 -14.73 23.53 24.18
CA ILE A 5 -14.02 22.60 23.30
C ILE A 5 -15.02 21.46 23.10
N LEU A 6 -15.76 21.51 21.99
CA LEU A 6 -16.52 20.35 21.54
C LEU A 6 -15.48 19.33 21.07
N ILE A 7 -15.20 18.37 21.95
CA ILE A 7 -14.41 17.19 21.62
C ILE A 7 -15.25 16.43 20.60
N THR A 8 -14.92 16.59 19.32
CA THR A 8 -15.44 15.74 18.25
C THR A 8 -15.11 14.31 18.66
N ALA A 9 -16.16 13.56 19.00
CA ALA A 9 -16.08 12.17 19.38
C ALA A 9 -15.18 11.45 18.38
N ILE A 10 -14.09 10.87 18.88
CA ILE A 10 -13.26 9.93 18.14
C ILE A 10 -14.18 8.74 17.84
N GLY A 11 -14.78 8.78 16.66
CA GLY A 11 -15.43 7.64 16.07
C GLY A 11 -14.36 6.59 15.79
N PHE A 12 -14.09 5.73 16.77
CA PHE A 12 -13.61 4.37 16.52
C PHE A 12 -14.74 3.61 15.82
N SER A 13 -15.05 4.06 14.61
CA SER A 13 -16.03 3.47 13.72
C SER A 13 -15.34 2.32 13.03
N ILE A 14 -15.60 1.10 13.52
CA ILE A 14 -15.73 -0.07 12.65
C ILE A 14 -14.56 -0.24 11.65
N VAL A 15 -13.33 -0.43 12.15
CA VAL A 15 -12.22 -0.95 11.31
C VAL A 15 -12.37 -2.46 11.04
N GLY A 16 -13.57 -3.01 11.23
CA GLY A 16 -13.92 -4.39 10.96
C GLY A 16 -14.01 -4.63 9.45
N CYS A 17 -13.13 -5.48 8.93
CA CYS A 17 -13.07 -6.01 7.56
C CYS A 17 -12.88 -5.00 6.40
N ALA A 18 -13.41 -3.78 6.46
CA ALA A 18 -13.30 -2.81 5.36
C ALA A 18 -11.87 -2.28 5.18
N GLY A 19 -11.15 -2.05 6.28
CA GLY A 19 -9.73 -1.66 6.26
C GLY A 19 -8.80 -2.72 5.69
N MET A 20 -9.25 -3.98 5.64
CA MET A 20 -8.49 -5.11 5.11
C MET A 20 -8.59 -5.20 3.59
N LYS A 21 -9.76 -4.89 3.02
CA LYS A 21 -9.99 -5.04 1.56
C LYS A 21 -9.24 -4.00 0.72
N LEU A 22 -8.53 -4.44 -0.30
CA LEU A 22 -7.89 -3.55 -1.27
C LEU A 22 -8.97 -2.82 -2.08
N PRO A 23 -8.80 -1.51 -2.38
CA PRO A 23 -9.76 -0.78 -3.19
C PRO A 23 -9.85 -1.38 -4.59
N ASP A 24 -11.03 -1.27 -5.20
CA ASP A 24 -11.18 -1.68 -6.60
C ASP A 24 -10.29 -0.84 -7.51
N TYR A 25 -9.67 -1.47 -8.51
CA TYR A 25 -8.70 -0.77 -9.36
C TYR A 25 -9.33 0.36 -10.20
N THR A 26 -10.64 0.35 -10.45
CA THR A 26 -11.34 1.49 -11.06
C THR A 26 -11.35 2.71 -10.14
N GLN A 27 -11.49 2.52 -8.83
CA GLN A 27 -11.39 3.59 -7.84
C GLN A 27 -9.95 4.13 -7.78
N VAL A 28 -8.96 3.23 -7.84
CA VAL A 28 -7.54 3.61 -7.92
C VAL A 28 -7.27 4.50 -9.13
N LYS A 29 -7.82 4.15 -10.31
CA LYS A 29 -7.69 4.93 -11.55
C LYS A 29 -8.33 6.32 -11.48
N SER A 30 -9.41 6.47 -10.72
CA SER A 30 -10.08 7.78 -10.54
C SER A 30 -9.33 8.74 -9.61
N SER A 31 -8.32 8.27 -8.88
CA SER A 31 -7.55 9.11 -7.97
C SER A 31 -6.73 10.15 -8.74
N PRO A 32 -6.63 11.40 -8.24
CA PRO A 32 -5.74 12.41 -8.82
C PRO A 32 -4.26 12.00 -8.76
N TYR A 33 -3.91 11.06 -7.88
CA TYR A 33 -2.52 10.55 -7.74
C TYR A 33 -2.20 9.41 -8.71
N TYR A 34 -3.17 8.92 -9.48
CA TYR A 34 -3.00 7.72 -10.30
C TYR A 34 -1.87 7.84 -11.33
N ALA A 35 -1.79 8.96 -12.05
CA ALA A 35 -0.81 9.15 -13.10
C ALA A 35 0.64 9.04 -12.58
N GLU A 36 0.92 9.73 -11.48
CA GLU A 36 2.23 9.68 -10.81
C GLU A 36 2.55 8.29 -10.27
N CYS A 37 1.61 7.68 -9.53
CA CYS A 37 1.80 6.35 -8.97
C CYS A 37 2.00 5.29 -10.06
N ARG A 38 1.32 5.44 -11.20
CA ARG A 38 1.50 4.59 -12.38
C ARG A 38 2.87 4.79 -13.01
N GLU A 39 3.35 6.02 -13.13
CA GLU A 39 4.68 6.29 -13.68
C GLU A 39 5.77 5.61 -12.85
N PHE A 40 5.71 5.74 -11.52
CA PHE A 40 6.61 5.03 -10.60
C PHE A 40 6.53 3.50 -10.80
N ALA A 41 5.33 2.93 -10.80
CA ALA A 41 5.13 1.49 -10.99
C ALA A 41 5.67 1.01 -12.34
N MET A 42 5.50 1.79 -13.41
CA MET A 42 6.04 1.48 -14.74
C MET A 42 7.57 1.53 -14.76
N GLY A 43 8.20 2.41 -13.98
CA GLY A 43 9.65 2.43 -13.81
C GLY A 43 10.17 1.13 -13.20
N VAL A 44 9.49 0.62 -12.16
CA VAL A 44 9.82 -0.68 -11.53
C VAL A 44 9.55 -1.84 -12.50
N TYR A 45 8.41 -1.81 -13.20
CA TYR A 45 8.04 -2.85 -14.16
C TYR A 45 9.05 -2.98 -15.30
N LYS A 46 9.46 -1.85 -15.92
CA LYS A 46 10.46 -1.83 -17.00
C LYS A 46 11.87 -2.22 -16.54
N ASN A 47 12.08 -2.29 -15.24
CA ASN A 47 13.34 -2.65 -14.61
C ASN A 47 13.25 -4.04 -13.96
N ASP A 48 12.42 -4.92 -14.52
CA ASP A 48 12.22 -6.31 -14.11
C ASP A 48 11.92 -6.48 -12.62
N GLY A 49 11.17 -5.53 -12.04
CA GLY A 49 10.75 -5.55 -10.63
C GLY A 49 11.76 -4.93 -9.67
N TYR A 50 12.94 -4.49 -10.13
CA TYR A 50 13.91 -3.81 -9.26
C TYR A 50 13.53 -2.35 -9.03
N SER A 51 13.54 -1.95 -7.75
CA SER A 51 13.38 -0.57 -7.31
C SER A 51 14.57 -0.08 -6.53
N LYS A 52 15.24 0.96 -7.06
CA LYS A 52 16.32 1.66 -6.39
C LYS A 52 15.85 2.34 -5.10
N LEU A 53 14.60 2.80 -5.04
CA LEU A 53 14.07 3.53 -3.88
C LEU A 53 13.97 2.65 -2.64
N GLY A 54 13.44 1.43 -2.80
CA GLY A 54 13.34 0.45 -1.72
C GLY A 54 14.57 -0.44 -1.58
N ASN A 55 15.56 -0.29 -2.49
CA ASN A 55 16.68 -1.22 -2.67
C ASN A 55 16.21 -2.69 -2.66
N THR A 56 15.21 -2.99 -3.48
CA THR A 56 14.53 -4.28 -3.45
C THR A 56 14.09 -4.74 -4.84
N VAL A 57 13.93 -6.05 -5.01
CA VAL A 57 13.37 -6.68 -6.19
C VAL A 57 12.01 -7.30 -5.86
N ILE A 58 11.04 -7.12 -6.74
CA ILE A 58 9.78 -7.87 -6.80
C ILE A 58 9.96 -8.99 -7.82
N LEU A 59 9.92 -10.24 -7.37
CA LEU A 59 10.15 -11.40 -8.22
C LEU A 59 8.98 -11.63 -9.18
N SER A 60 9.30 -12.17 -10.36
CA SER A 60 8.31 -12.50 -11.41
C SER A 60 7.35 -11.34 -11.67
N MET A 61 7.92 -10.15 -11.88
CA MET A 61 7.17 -8.91 -12.08
C MET A 61 6.17 -9.05 -13.24
N ASP A 62 4.94 -8.65 -13.00
CA ASP A 62 3.84 -8.73 -13.96
C ASP A 62 2.85 -7.56 -13.78
N ASP A 63 1.82 -7.52 -14.62
CA ASP A 63 0.78 -6.49 -14.58
C ASP A 63 0.03 -6.45 -13.24
N ALA A 64 -0.17 -7.59 -12.58
CA ALA A 64 -0.88 -7.65 -11.31
C ALA A 64 -0.04 -6.98 -10.20
N LYS A 65 1.25 -7.31 -10.12
CA LYS A 65 2.20 -6.71 -9.19
C LYS A 65 2.38 -5.22 -9.45
N ALA A 66 2.45 -4.81 -10.72
CA ALA A 66 2.49 -3.38 -11.08
C ALA A 66 1.25 -2.64 -10.55
N ARG A 67 0.06 -3.22 -10.71
CA ARG A 67 -1.19 -2.64 -10.17
C ARG A 67 -1.16 -2.53 -8.65
N TYR A 68 -0.55 -3.48 -7.93
CA TYR A 68 -0.39 -3.38 -6.48
C TYR A 68 0.55 -2.25 -6.07
N ILE A 69 1.64 -1.99 -6.80
CA ILE A 69 2.48 -0.80 -6.58
C ILE A 69 1.63 0.47 -6.73
N VAL A 70 0.85 0.58 -7.82
CA VAL A 70 -0.01 1.76 -8.04
C VAL A 70 -1.03 1.91 -6.91
N THR A 71 -1.66 0.81 -6.51
CA THR A 71 -2.69 0.80 -5.46
C THR A 71 -2.12 1.24 -4.12
N GLY A 72 -0.98 0.67 -3.70
CA GLY A 72 -0.31 1.05 -2.45
C GLY A 72 0.10 2.52 -2.42
N CYS A 73 0.62 3.02 -3.55
CA CYS A 73 0.98 4.43 -3.71
C CYS A 73 -0.26 5.34 -3.60
N VAL A 74 -1.31 5.07 -4.36
CA VAL A 74 -2.54 5.89 -4.36
C VAL A 74 -3.19 5.93 -2.98
N VAL A 75 -3.29 4.78 -2.31
CA VAL A 75 -3.89 4.71 -0.97
C VAL A 75 -3.07 5.50 0.04
N ALA A 76 -1.74 5.36 0.03
CA ALA A 76 -0.86 6.08 0.93
C ALA A 76 -0.85 7.60 0.67
N MET A 77 -0.91 8.03 -0.60
CA MET A 77 -1.05 9.45 -0.96
C MET A 77 -2.32 10.08 -0.38
N GLY A 78 -3.39 9.29 -0.22
CA GLY A 78 -4.64 9.73 0.39
C GLY A 78 -4.64 9.84 1.93
N LYS A 79 -3.60 9.35 2.62
CA LYS A 79 -3.52 9.37 4.10
C LYS A 79 -2.98 10.69 4.63
N ASN A 80 -3.39 11.10 5.84
CA ASN A 80 -3.03 12.41 6.39
C ASN A 80 -1.72 12.41 7.19
N ASN A 81 -1.31 11.25 7.71
CA ASN A 81 -0.11 11.09 8.53
C ASN A 81 0.52 9.70 8.30
N ILE A 82 1.71 9.48 8.86
CA ILE A 82 2.44 8.24 8.68
C ILE A 82 1.80 7.07 9.45
N GLU A 83 1.13 7.35 10.57
CA GLU A 83 0.45 6.34 11.39
C GLU A 83 -0.69 5.68 10.60
N GLU A 84 -1.45 6.45 9.83
CA GLU A 84 -2.48 5.94 8.92
C GLU A 84 -1.89 5.05 7.82
N VAL A 85 -0.71 5.39 7.29
CA VAL A 85 -0.02 4.55 6.28
C VAL A 85 0.45 3.24 6.92
N LYS A 86 1.06 3.28 8.10
CA LYS A 86 1.53 2.09 8.83
C LYS A 86 0.37 1.19 9.23
N SER A 87 -0.74 1.78 9.68
CA SER A 87 -1.96 1.04 10.02
C SER A 87 -2.56 0.37 8.79
N ASP A 88 -2.57 1.04 7.64
CA ASP A 88 -3.06 0.49 6.38
C ASP A 88 -2.20 -0.71 5.93
N LEU A 89 -0.87 -0.55 5.92
CA LEU A 89 0.09 -1.63 5.61
C LEU A 89 -0.09 -2.84 6.51
N SER A 90 -0.28 -2.62 7.81
CA SER A 90 -0.53 -3.70 8.78
C SER A 90 -1.82 -4.45 8.44
N SER A 91 -2.89 -3.71 8.13
CA SER A 91 -4.19 -4.31 7.75
C SER A 91 -4.13 -5.06 6.42
N LYS A 92 -3.39 -4.55 5.43
CA LYS A 92 -3.16 -5.25 4.16
C LYS A 92 -2.26 -6.47 4.34
N GLY A 93 -1.25 -6.39 5.18
CA GLY A 93 -0.38 -7.51 5.54
C GLY A 93 -1.17 -8.70 6.08
N VAL A 94 -2.15 -8.47 6.97
CA VAL A 94 -3.07 -9.52 7.43
C VAL A 94 -3.86 -10.12 6.26
N SER A 95 -4.35 -9.29 5.35
CA SER A 95 -5.15 -9.74 4.21
C SER A 95 -4.35 -10.63 3.25
N PHE A 96 -3.15 -10.20 2.88
CA PHE A 96 -2.23 -11.01 2.07
C PHE A 96 -1.78 -12.27 2.82
N GLY A 97 -1.59 -12.21 4.13
CA GLY A 97 -1.30 -13.37 4.97
C GLY A 97 -2.44 -14.41 4.93
N MET A 98 -3.69 -13.97 4.99
CA MET A 98 -4.86 -14.85 4.82
C MET A 98 -4.91 -15.48 3.42
N VAL A 99 -4.67 -14.70 2.37
CA VAL A 99 -4.62 -15.21 0.98
C VAL A 99 -3.49 -16.24 0.82
N SER A 100 -2.31 -15.95 1.36
CA SER A 100 -1.17 -16.88 1.37
C SER A 100 -1.49 -18.17 2.16
N GLY A 101 -2.24 -18.06 3.25
CA GLY A 101 -2.75 -19.23 4.00
C GLY A 101 -3.71 -20.10 3.18
N ALA A 102 -4.50 -19.50 2.28
CA ALA A 102 -5.41 -20.20 1.39
C ALA A 102 -4.73 -20.81 0.15
N CYS A 103 -3.47 -20.46 -0.12
CA CYS A 103 -2.68 -21.06 -1.20
C CYS A 103 -2.28 -22.50 -0.88
N TYR A 104 -2.67 -23.42 -1.77
CA TYR A 104 -2.39 -24.86 -1.64
C TYR A 104 -1.01 -25.29 -2.14
N ASN A 105 -0.21 -24.39 -2.74
CA ASN A 105 1.14 -24.68 -3.22
C ASN A 105 2.13 -23.53 -2.93
N ALA A 106 3.43 -23.83 -3.01
CA ALA A 106 4.50 -22.87 -2.69
C ALA A 106 4.56 -21.69 -3.67
N ALA A 107 4.28 -21.92 -4.96
CA ALA A 107 4.31 -20.87 -5.98
C ALA A 107 3.26 -19.77 -5.69
N CYS A 108 2.04 -20.17 -5.31
CA CYS A 108 0.96 -19.25 -4.95
C CYS A 108 1.32 -18.42 -3.70
N LYS A 109 1.96 -19.04 -2.69
CA LYS A 109 2.40 -18.33 -1.48
C LYS A 109 3.43 -17.26 -1.80
N VAL A 110 4.47 -17.64 -2.55
CA VAL A 110 5.52 -16.72 -3.00
C VAL A 110 4.93 -15.60 -3.83
N ASP A 111 4.02 -15.89 -4.77
CA ASP A 111 3.38 -14.85 -5.59
C ASP A 111 2.59 -13.85 -4.73
N THR A 112 1.82 -14.35 -3.75
CA THR A 112 1.08 -13.49 -2.80
C THR A 112 2.01 -12.61 -1.97
N GLU A 113 3.15 -13.13 -1.53
CA GLU A 113 4.19 -12.36 -0.85
C GLU A 113 4.77 -11.26 -1.76
N GLN A 114 5.04 -11.57 -3.04
CA GLN A 114 5.50 -10.57 -4.00
C GLN A 114 4.44 -9.49 -4.28
N GLN A 115 3.15 -9.84 -4.28
CA GLN A 115 2.07 -8.87 -4.39
C GLN A 115 2.01 -7.93 -3.17
N MET A 116 2.18 -8.45 -1.95
CA MET A 116 2.28 -7.62 -0.75
C MET A 116 3.53 -6.72 -0.78
N LYS A 117 4.66 -7.26 -1.25
CA LYS A 117 5.90 -6.50 -1.42
C LYS A 117 5.73 -5.35 -2.41
N ALA A 118 5.03 -5.60 -3.52
CA ALA A 118 4.66 -4.60 -4.50
C ALA A 118 3.77 -3.50 -3.91
N TYR A 119 2.73 -3.89 -3.16
CA TYR A 119 1.88 -2.94 -2.44
C TYR A 119 2.69 -2.04 -1.49
N THR A 120 3.54 -2.67 -0.67
CA THR A 120 4.40 -1.98 0.31
C THR A 120 5.34 -1.00 -0.38
N LEU A 121 5.91 -1.37 -1.53
CA LEU A 121 6.79 -0.49 -2.29
C LEU A 121 6.07 0.76 -2.79
N GLY A 122 4.84 0.59 -3.30
CA GLY A 122 3.99 1.71 -3.67
C GLY A 122 3.71 2.65 -2.51
N SER A 123 3.30 2.10 -1.37
CA SER A 123 3.03 2.90 -0.17
C SER A 123 4.28 3.61 0.36
N TYR A 124 5.44 2.95 0.31
CA TYR A 124 6.72 3.54 0.70
C TYR A 124 7.13 4.71 -0.19
N TYR A 125 6.94 4.60 -1.52
CA TYR A 125 7.15 5.72 -2.44
C TYR A 125 6.31 6.94 -2.05
N ALA A 126 5.01 6.74 -1.85
CA ALA A 126 4.11 7.82 -1.45
C ALA A 126 4.48 8.41 -0.07
N ALA A 127 4.79 7.56 0.91
CA ALA A 127 5.11 7.99 2.26
C ALA A 127 6.44 8.74 2.35
N THR A 128 7.47 8.32 1.63
CA THR A 128 8.75 9.05 1.59
C THR A 128 8.61 10.42 0.95
N LYS A 129 7.67 10.57 0.00
CA LYS A 129 7.32 11.86 -0.59
C LYS A 129 6.49 12.75 0.33
N LYS A 130 5.44 12.21 0.95
CA LYS A 130 4.47 12.98 1.76
C LYS A 130 4.94 13.23 3.19
N PHE A 131 5.70 12.30 3.76
CA PHE A 131 6.21 12.31 5.14
C PHE A 131 7.72 12.03 5.17
N PRO A 132 8.57 12.92 4.63
CA PRO A 132 10.00 12.68 4.49
C PRO A 132 10.67 12.29 5.81
N GLY A 133 11.43 11.20 5.80
CA GLY A 133 12.19 10.70 6.97
C GLY A 133 11.38 9.94 8.02
N GLN A 134 10.05 9.82 7.87
CA GLN A 134 9.20 9.16 8.88
C GLN A 134 8.89 7.69 8.58
N MET A 135 9.15 7.24 7.36
CA MET A 135 9.05 5.84 6.96
C MET A 135 10.43 5.27 6.66
N LYS A 136 10.73 4.10 7.25
CA LYS A 136 11.93 3.33 6.93
C LYS A 136 11.60 2.35 5.80
N ALA A 137 12.60 2.04 4.97
CA ALA A 137 12.49 0.94 4.03
C ALA A 137 12.46 -0.38 4.80
N GLU A 138 11.40 -1.16 4.64
CA GLU A 138 11.24 -2.51 5.20
C GLU A 138 10.87 -3.44 4.04
N PHE A 139 11.88 -4.07 3.41
CA PHE A 139 11.73 -4.89 2.20
C PHE A 139 12.59 -6.15 2.22
#